data_AF-A0A858CSD8-F1
#
_entry.id   AF-A0A858CSD8-F1
#
_cell.length_a   1.000
_cell.length_b   1.000
_cell.length_c   1.000
_cell.angle_alpha   90.00
_cell.angle_beta   90.00
_cell.angle_gamma   90.00
#
_symmetry.space_group_name_H-M   'P 1'
#
loop_
_entity.id
_entity.type
_entity.pdbx_description
1 polymer ?
#
loop_
_entity_poly.entity_id
_entity_poly.type
_entity_poly.pdbx_seq_one_letter_code
_entity_poly.pdbx_strand_id
1 'polypeptide(L)'
;MEEEVVTVDILEWVEKAKRDPQAYLERQATEVFLTALGMAKPFSHEVFLKGGILMGVVYQSPRQTGDIDFTTIMEPNPDIADEIRDALAKVFPRATAELGYPDLLCAVQSSRYYPSAKMFPKADGPALKLKIGYARRGSRQEANFRRGHAPDVLEVDISFREPVGAIQLVQFDGSGGSVRAYSLFDLIAEKLRALLQQEVRNRYRRQDIYDLDALLSRFELDNEEKKRLLATLLEKCAARKITPDAASLSQPEIIRRAKEEWETLGLEIEEVPDFDECFSRVDAFYRSLPWESS
;
A
#
# COMPACT_ATOMS: atom_id res chain seq x y z
N MET A 1 -8.20 10.23 19.52
CA MET A 1 -9.11 9.80 18.42
C MET A 1 -9.31 8.32 18.60
N GLU A 2 -10.56 7.84 18.58
CA GLU A 2 -10.81 6.40 18.50
C GLU A 2 -10.30 5.92 17.15
N GLU A 3 -9.46 4.88 17.17
CA GLU A 3 -8.97 4.24 15.96
C GLU A 3 -10.11 3.38 15.40
N GLU A 4 -10.53 3.66 14.17
CA GLU A 4 -11.55 2.86 13.49
C GLU A 4 -11.03 1.42 13.34
N VAL A 5 -11.85 0.43 13.72
CA VAL A 5 -11.48 -0.98 13.63
C VAL A 5 -12.31 -1.62 12.53
N VAL A 6 -11.64 -2.21 11.55
CA VAL A 6 -12.28 -2.96 10.45
C VAL A 6 -11.81 -4.40 10.52
N THR A 7 -12.75 -5.34 10.50
CA THR A 7 -12.46 -6.77 10.43
C THR A 7 -12.55 -7.24 8.98
N VAL A 8 -11.55 -7.97 8.51
CA VAL A 8 -11.47 -8.48 7.13
C VAL A 8 -11.08 -9.95 7.12
N ASP A 9 -11.64 -10.70 6.18
CA ASP A 9 -11.21 -12.07 5.89
C ASP A 9 -10.06 -12.04 4.88
N ILE A 10 -8.83 -11.93 5.39
CA ILE A 10 -7.63 -11.98 4.54
C ILE A 10 -7.46 -13.36 3.89
N LEU A 11 -7.98 -14.44 4.50
CA LEU A 11 -7.89 -15.78 3.93
C LEU A 11 -8.71 -15.87 2.64
N GLU A 12 -9.85 -15.18 2.54
CA GLU A 12 -10.59 -15.08 1.28
C GLU A 12 -9.71 -14.49 0.16
N TRP A 13 -8.93 -13.45 0.47
CA TRP A 13 -7.97 -12.88 -0.47
C TRP A 13 -6.86 -13.88 -0.80
N VAL A 14 -6.30 -14.61 0.16
CA VAL A 14 -5.29 -15.64 -0.11
C VAL A 14 -5.85 -16.76 -1.00
N GLU A 15 -7.02 -17.30 -0.68
CA GLU A 15 -7.65 -18.42 -1.38
C GLU A 15 -8.05 -18.10 -2.83
N LYS A 16 -8.31 -16.84 -3.17
CA LYS A 16 -8.54 -16.41 -4.57
C LYS A 16 -7.36 -16.74 -5.50
N ALA A 17 -6.13 -16.83 -4.97
CA ALA A 17 -4.95 -17.19 -5.76
C ALA A 17 -4.69 -18.69 -5.84
N LYS A 18 -5.49 -19.56 -5.20
CA LYS A 18 -5.20 -21.00 -5.03
C LYS A 18 -4.92 -21.77 -6.33
N ARG A 19 -5.46 -21.31 -7.46
CA ARG A 19 -5.23 -21.91 -8.78
C ARG A 19 -3.83 -21.64 -9.35
N ASP A 20 -3.16 -20.60 -8.87
CA ASP A 20 -1.78 -20.27 -9.17
C ASP A 20 -0.90 -20.55 -7.94
N PRO A 21 -0.12 -21.65 -7.93
CA PRO A 21 0.69 -22.01 -6.76
C PRO A 21 1.73 -20.96 -6.35
N GLN A 22 2.23 -20.15 -7.30
CA GLN A 22 3.21 -19.10 -7.01
C GLN A 22 2.53 -17.91 -6.35
N ALA A 23 1.46 -17.39 -6.96
CA ALA A 23 0.69 -16.30 -6.37
C ALA A 23 0.05 -16.70 -5.02
N TYR A 24 -0.40 -17.95 -4.89
CA TYR A 24 -0.94 -18.46 -3.63
C TYR A 24 0.11 -18.44 -2.50
N LEU A 25 1.34 -18.89 -2.78
CA LEU A 25 2.42 -18.85 -1.81
C LEU A 25 2.84 -17.40 -1.47
N GLU A 26 2.87 -16.52 -2.46
CA GLU A 26 3.14 -15.08 -2.27
C GLU A 26 2.10 -14.42 -1.35
N ARG A 27 0.81 -14.73 -1.54
CA ARG A 27 -0.27 -14.21 -0.68
C ARG A 27 -0.20 -14.77 0.74
N GLN A 28 0.13 -16.05 0.91
CA GLN A 28 0.41 -16.63 2.24
C GLN A 28 1.59 -15.91 2.93
N ALA A 29 2.67 -15.65 2.19
CA ALA A 29 3.81 -14.91 2.72
C ALA A 29 3.45 -13.46 3.08
N THR A 30 2.56 -12.84 2.29
CA THR A 30 2.03 -11.49 2.56
C THR A 30 1.23 -11.46 3.84
N GLU A 31 0.30 -12.41 4.05
CA GLU A 31 -0.46 -12.52 5.29
C GLU A 31 0.45 -12.70 6.52
N VAL A 32 1.45 -13.58 6.40
CA VAL A 32 2.49 -13.76 7.44
C VAL A 32 3.22 -12.46 7.72
N PHE A 33 3.63 -11.74 6.68
CA PHE A 33 4.36 -10.49 6.83
C PHE A 33 3.52 -9.40 7.50
N LEU A 34 2.27 -9.20 7.08
CA LEU A 34 1.36 -8.23 7.69
C LEU A 34 1.11 -8.55 9.17
N THR A 35 0.86 -9.83 9.47
CA THR A 35 0.65 -10.31 10.84
C THR A 35 1.90 -10.12 11.69
N ALA A 36 3.08 -10.46 11.16
CA ALA A 36 4.36 -10.25 11.84
C ALA A 36 4.62 -8.77 12.12
N LEU A 37 4.35 -7.87 11.15
CA LEU A 37 4.51 -6.43 11.35
C LEU A 37 3.56 -5.90 12.44
N GLY A 38 2.33 -6.41 12.50
CA GLY A 38 1.37 -6.13 13.58
C GLY A 38 1.83 -6.54 14.98
N MET A 39 2.73 -7.53 15.08
CA MET A 39 3.31 -7.99 16.34
C MET A 39 4.61 -7.26 16.70
N ALA A 40 5.34 -6.75 15.72
CA ALA A 40 6.68 -6.18 15.89
C ALA A 40 6.63 -4.76 16.47
N LYS A 41 6.87 -4.62 17.78
CA LYS A 41 7.00 -3.32 18.44
C LYS A 41 8.39 -2.70 18.23
N PRO A 42 8.49 -1.37 18.05
CA PRO A 42 7.40 -0.37 18.06
C PRO A 42 6.64 -0.26 16.73
N PHE A 43 7.13 -0.86 15.66
CA PHE A 43 6.65 -0.70 14.27
C PHE A 43 5.15 -0.92 14.07
N SER A 44 4.53 -1.82 14.83
CA SER A 44 3.09 -2.06 14.75
C SER A 44 2.21 -0.84 15.06
N HIS A 45 2.77 0.20 15.69
CA HIS A 45 2.09 1.47 16.00
C HIS A 45 2.56 2.64 15.15
N GLU A 46 3.62 2.46 14.36
CA GLU A 46 4.32 3.56 13.68
C GLU A 46 4.45 3.36 12.16
N VAL A 47 4.14 2.16 11.65
CA VAL A 47 4.19 1.79 10.23
C VAL A 47 2.80 1.38 9.76
N PHE A 48 2.32 2.02 8.69
CA PHE A 48 0.92 1.95 8.24
C PHE A 48 0.82 1.48 6.79
N LEU A 49 0.05 0.43 6.56
CA LEU A 49 -0.19 -0.14 5.23
C LEU A 49 -0.94 0.86 4.34
N LYS A 50 -0.54 0.94 3.07
CA LYS A 50 -1.19 1.72 2.02
C LYS A 50 -1.14 0.97 0.68
N GLY A 51 -1.53 1.65 -0.40
CA GLY A 51 -1.28 1.17 -1.76
C GLY A 51 -2.16 -0.01 -2.18
N GLY A 52 -1.63 -0.83 -3.10
CA GLY A 52 -2.39 -1.90 -3.76
C GLY A 52 -2.80 -3.03 -2.82
N ILE A 53 -1.95 -3.42 -1.87
CA ILE A 53 -2.29 -4.51 -0.94
C ILE A 53 -3.44 -4.09 -0.02
N LEU A 54 -3.50 -2.83 0.40
CA LEU A 54 -4.66 -2.30 1.13
C LEU A 54 -5.94 -2.40 0.28
N MET A 55 -5.87 -2.05 -1.01
CA MET A 55 -6.99 -2.18 -1.94
C MET A 55 -7.48 -3.64 -2.05
N GLY A 56 -6.55 -4.60 -2.15
CA GLY A 56 -6.89 -6.03 -2.28
C GLY A 56 -7.45 -6.64 -0.99
N VAL A 57 -6.81 -6.37 0.15
CA VAL A 57 -7.14 -6.99 1.43
C VAL A 57 -8.38 -6.36 2.08
N VAL A 58 -8.47 -5.04 2.13
CA VAL A 58 -9.57 -4.35 2.84
C VAL A 58 -10.73 -4.01 1.91
N TYR A 59 -10.41 -3.52 0.72
CA TYR A 59 -11.42 -3.07 -0.24
C TYR A 59 -11.73 -4.11 -1.31
N GLN A 60 -11.24 -5.35 -1.18
CA GLN A 60 -11.54 -6.46 -2.07
C GLN A 60 -11.38 -6.13 -3.57
N SER A 61 -10.42 -5.27 -3.92
CA SER A 61 -10.10 -4.96 -5.31
C SER A 61 -9.66 -6.25 -6.02
N PRO A 62 -10.18 -6.55 -7.23
CA PRO A 62 -9.76 -7.73 -7.99
C PRO A 62 -8.38 -7.56 -8.62
N ARG A 63 -7.85 -6.32 -8.63
CA ARG A 63 -6.56 -5.98 -9.21
C ARG A 63 -5.41 -6.68 -8.47
N GLN A 64 -4.59 -7.40 -9.24
CA GLN A 64 -3.39 -8.05 -8.75
C GLN A 64 -2.31 -7.02 -8.40
N THR A 65 -1.58 -7.24 -7.30
CA THR A 65 -0.48 -6.40 -6.84
C THR A 65 0.48 -7.23 -6.00
N GLY A 66 1.77 -7.16 -6.30
CA GLY A 66 2.82 -7.86 -5.55
C GLY A 66 3.63 -6.94 -4.61
N ASP A 67 3.61 -5.63 -4.88
CA ASP A 67 4.32 -4.64 -4.05
C ASP A 67 3.50 -4.30 -2.80
N ILE A 68 4.17 -4.29 -1.64
CA ILE A 68 3.56 -3.92 -0.36
C ILE A 68 4.07 -2.55 0.06
N ASP A 69 3.18 -1.55 -0.01
CA ASP A 69 3.52 -0.18 0.35
C ASP A 69 3.14 0.15 1.79
N PHE A 70 4.07 0.77 2.50
CA PHE A 70 3.83 1.36 3.81
C PHE A 70 4.24 2.83 3.82
N THR A 71 3.69 3.52 4.81
CA THR A 71 4.22 4.79 5.27
C THR A 71 4.56 4.71 6.75
N THR A 72 5.34 5.65 7.26
CA THR A 72 5.66 5.71 8.68
C THR A 72 5.74 7.13 9.21
N ILE A 73 5.35 7.29 10.48
CA ILE A 73 5.54 8.52 11.26
C ILE A 73 6.90 8.58 11.95
N MET A 74 7.72 7.53 11.81
CA MET A 74 9.08 7.51 12.32
C MET A 74 9.95 8.51 11.56
N GLU A 75 10.93 9.09 12.25
CA GLU A 75 11.99 9.84 11.58
C GLU A 75 12.94 8.89 10.84
N PRO A 76 13.39 9.25 9.62
CA PRO A 76 14.35 8.44 8.89
C PRO A 76 15.69 8.42 9.62
N ASN A 77 16.04 7.26 10.18
CA ASN A 77 17.32 7.02 10.82
C ASN A 77 18.16 5.97 10.05
N PRO A 78 19.50 5.95 10.16
CA PRO A 78 20.36 5.05 9.39
C PRO A 78 20.29 3.57 9.79
N ASP A 79 19.78 3.26 10.98
CA ASP A 79 19.78 1.92 11.59
C ASP A 79 18.41 1.24 11.48
N ILE A 80 17.37 1.96 11.02
CA ILE A 80 15.98 1.52 10.97
C ILE A 80 15.77 0.20 10.21
N ALA A 81 16.56 -0.07 9.17
CA ALA A 81 16.48 -1.34 8.45
C ALA A 81 16.92 -2.53 9.31
N ASP A 82 17.94 -2.33 10.15
CA ASP A 82 18.44 -3.35 11.06
C ASP A 82 17.45 -3.56 12.22
N GLU A 83 16.88 -2.47 12.74
CA GLU A 83 15.85 -2.53 13.79
C GLU A 83 14.59 -3.27 13.32
N ILE A 84 14.09 -2.99 12.12
CA ILE A 84 12.94 -3.68 11.52
C ILE A 84 13.25 -5.15 11.30
N ARG A 85 14.43 -5.48 10.74
CA ARG A 85 14.85 -6.86 10.54
C ARG A 85 14.87 -7.64 11.85
N ASP A 86 15.47 -7.08 12.89
CA ASP A 86 15.63 -7.75 14.18
C ASP A 86 14.30 -7.90 14.90
N ALA A 87 13.38 -6.95 14.75
CA ALA A 87 12.02 -7.07 15.26
C ALA A 87 11.23 -8.17 14.52
N LEU A 88 11.23 -8.14 13.19
CA LEU A 88 10.51 -9.12 12.36
C LEU A 88 11.05 -10.54 12.55
N ALA A 89 12.38 -10.71 12.65
CA ALA A 89 13.00 -12.02 12.88
C ALA A 89 12.50 -12.70 14.17
N LYS A 90 12.16 -11.94 15.20
CA LYS A 90 11.62 -12.47 16.47
C LYS A 90 10.17 -12.93 16.36
N VAL A 91 9.40 -12.36 15.44
CA VAL A 91 7.95 -12.58 15.36
C VAL A 91 7.53 -13.44 14.18
N PHE A 92 8.33 -13.56 13.11
CA PHE A 92 8.00 -14.42 11.97
C PHE A 92 7.65 -15.86 12.37
N PRO A 93 8.43 -16.58 13.21
CA PRO A 93 8.08 -17.95 13.59
C PRO A 93 6.73 -18.03 14.33
N ARG A 94 6.40 -16.99 15.11
CA ARG A 94 5.13 -16.91 15.83
C ARG A 94 3.98 -16.65 14.86
N ALA A 95 4.11 -15.68 13.96
CA ALA A 95 3.12 -15.38 12.94
C ALA A 95 2.81 -16.60 12.07
N THR A 96 3.84 -17.31 11.59
CA THR A 96 3.64 -18.54 10.80
C THR A 96 2.92 -19.64 11.58
N ALA A 97 3.16 -19.76 12.89
CA ALA A 97 2.49 -20.75 13.72
C ALA A 97 1.02 -20.39 14.00
N GLU A 98 0.74 -19.11 14.34
CA GLU A 98 -0.62 -18.63 14.62
C GLU A 98 -1.53 -18.69 13.38
N LEU A 99 -0.98 -18.41 12.19
CA LEU A 99 -1.71 -18.46 10.91
C LEU A 99 -1.86 -19.88 10.34
N GLY A 100 -1.29 -20.91 10.97
CA GLY A 100 -1.36 -22.29 10.47
C GLY A 100 -0.44 -22.58 9.26
N TYR A 101 0.65 -21.82 9.11
CA TYR A 101 1.69 -22.02 8.10
C TYR A 101 3.04 -22.44 8.72
N PRO A 102 3.12 -23.49 9.56
CA PRO A 102 4.34 -23.81 10.33
C PRO A 102 5.57 -24.16 9.46
N ASP A 103 5.33 -24.55 8.21
CA ASP A 103 6.38 -24.86 7.24
C ASP A 103 6.79 -23.68 6.36
N LEU A 104 6.12 -22.53 6.46
CA LEU A 104 6.53 -21.33 5.75
C LEU A 104 7.66 -20.64 6.52
N LEU A 105 8.73 -20.31 5.80
CA LEU A 105 9.87 -19.58 6.31
C LEU A 105 9.82 -18.17 5.74
N CYS A 106 9.94 -17.14 6.58
CA CYS A 106 10.03 -15.74 6.17
C CYS A 106 11.22 -15.06 6.86
N ALA A 107 11.94 -14.21 6.14
CA ALA A 107 13.02 -13.40 6.70
C ALA A 107 13.27 -12.15 5.84
N VAL A 108 13.67 -11.04 6.47
CA VAL A 108 14.25 -9.90 5.74
C VAL A 108 15.61 -10.34 5.19
N GLN A 109 15.76 -10.37 3.87
CA GLN A 109 16.99 -10.82 3.20
C GLN A 109 17.84 -9.68 2.66
N SER A 110 17.23 -8.55 2.32
CA SER A 110 17.98 -7.35 1.97
C SER A 110 17.19 -6.11 2.29
N SER A 111 17.91 -5.01 2.45
CA SER A 111 17.37 -3.67 2.63
C SER A 111 18.14 -2.68 1.75
N ARG A 112 17.44 -1.64 1.28
CA ARG A 112 18.03 -0.58 0.48
C ARG A 112 17.38 0.76 0.80
N TYR A 113 18.21 1.71 1.18
CA TYR A 113 17.81 3.10 1.40
C TYR A 113 17.75 3.89 0.09
N TYR A 114 16.71 4.69 -0.07
CA TYR A 114 16.54 5.63 -1.16
C TYR A 114 16.46 7.08 -0.64
N PRO A 115 17.21 8.02 -1.25
CA PRO A 115 18.06 7.82 -2.44
C PRO A 115 19.38 7.08 -2.14
N SER A 116 19.89 7.16 -0.90
CA SER A 116 21.04 6.37 -0.41
C SER A 116 21.09 6.42 1.12
N ALA A 117 21.81 5.50 1.77
CA ALA A 117 21.94 5.47 3.24
C ALA A 117 22.41 6.81 3.83
N LYS A 118 23.39 7.46 3.19
CA LYS A 118 23.94 8.75 3.63
C LYS A 118 22.93 9.89 3.52
N MET A 119 22.11 9.88 2.48
CA MET A 119 21.12 10.95 2.23
C MET A 119 19.77 10.65 2.86
N PHE A 120 19.51 9.42 3.29
CA PHE A 120 18.22 8.96 3.79
C PHE A 120 17.68 9.84 4.94
N PRO A 121 18.46 10.19 5.99
CA PRO A 121 17.97 11.08 7.04
C PRO A 121 17.71 12.53 6.58
N LYS A 122 18.23 12.94 5.43
CA LYS A 122 18.20 14.32 4.93
C LYS A 122 17.26 14.52 3.75
N ALA A 123 16.84 13.44 3.08
CA ALA A 123 16.07 13.52 1.86
C ALA A 123 14.61 13.95 2.11
N ASP A 124 14.05 14.70 1.17
CA ASP A 124 12.62 15.02 1.18
C ASP A 124 11.85 13.83 0.59
N GLY A 125 11.09 13.12 1.44
CA GLY A 125 10.44 11.85 1.10
C GLY A 125 11.40 10.66 0.84
N PRO A 126 12.23 10.26 1.82
CA PRO A 126 13.05 9.06 1.69
C PRO A 126 12.21 7.78 1.74
N ALA A 127 12.77 6.68 1.24
CA ALA A 127 12.13 5.36 1.31
C ALA A 127 13.12 4.27 1.70
N LEU A 128 12.65 3.30 2.49
CA LEU A 128 13.35 2.06 2.78
C LEU A 128 12.68 0.94 2.00
N LYS A 129 13.42 0.31 1.09
CA LYS A 129 12.98 -0.91 0.41
C LYS A 129 13.50 -2.13 1.13
N LEU A 130 12.64 -3.09 1.41
CA LEU A 130 12.98 -4.38 1.98
C LEU A 130 12.63 -5.50 1.01
N LYS A 131 13.44 -6.55 1.01
CA LYS A 131 13.07 -7.83 0.38
C LYS A 131 12.85 -8.86 1.46
N ILE A 132 11.61 -9.33 1.57
CA ILE A 132 11.23 -10.39 2.49
C ILE A 132 11.29 -11.70 1.71
N GLY A 133 12.36 -12.46 1.90
CA GLY A 133 12.44 -13.78 1.30
C GLY A 133 11.45 -14.72 1.97
N TYR A 134 10.90 -15.64 1.19
CA TYR A 134 10.06 -16.71 1.70
C TYR A 134 10.37 -18.05 1.03
N ALA A 135 10.14 -19.15 1.74
CA ALA A 135 10.31 -20.52 1.22
C ALA A 135 9.52 -21.53 2.06
N ARG A 136 9.15 -22.66 1.47
CA ARG A 136 8.61 -23.80 2.24
C ARG A 136 9.74 -24.68 2.79
N ARG A 137 9.61 -25.11 4.04
CA ARG A 137 10.49 -26.10 4.67
C ARG A 137 10.48 -27.41 3.87
N GLY A 138 11.64 -28.02 3.70
CA GLY A 138 11.83 -29.22 2.88
C GLY A 138 11.82 -28.97 1.37
N SER A 139 11.54 -27.75 0.91
CA SER A 139 11.57 -27.43 -0.52
C SER A 139 12.99 -27.25 -1.05
N ARG A 140 13.15 -27.30 -2.38
CA ARG A 140 14.43 -26.99 -3.04
C ARG A 140 14.89 -25.55 -2.80
N GLN A 141 13.96 -24.64 -2.48
CA GLN A 141 14.24 -23.22 -2.26
C GLN A 141 14.83 -22.97 -0.87
N GLU A 142 14.60 -23.85 0.10
CA GLU A 142 15.01 -23.67 1.51
C GLU A 142 16.52 -23.47 1.66
N ALA A 143 17.33 -24.22 0.91
CA ALA A 143 18.79 -24.11 0.97
C ALA A 143 19.28 -22.70 0.58
N ASN A 144 18.65 -22.09 -0.43
CA ASN A 144 18.97 -20.73 -0.87
C ASN A 144 18.42 -19.69 0.10
N PHE A 145 17.20 -19.89 0.61
CA PHE A 145 16.61 -19.04 1.65
C PHE A 145 17.52 -18.95 2.88
N ARG A 146 18.03 -20.08 3.38
CA ARG A 146 18.93 -20.12 4.55
C ARG A 146 20.27 -19.41 4.32
N ARG A 147 20.66 -19.19 3.06
CA ARG A 147 21.85 -18.41 2.68
C ARG A 147 21.56 -16.92 2.46
N GLY A 148 20.32 -16.47 2.65
CA GLY A 148 19.90 -15.08 2.37
C GLY A 148 19.68 -14.78 0.88
N HIS A 149 19.40 -15.82 0.08
CA HIS A 149 19.20 -15.72 -1.37
C HIS A 149 17.93 -16.45 -1.82
N ALA A 150 16.82 -16.25 -1.11
CA ALA A 150 15.53 -16.81 -1.53
C ALA A 150 15.23 -16.41 -2.97
N PRO A 151 14.78 -17.37 -3.80
CA PRO A 151 14.42 -17.09 -5.19
C PRO A 151 13.17 -16.21 -5.27
N ASP A 152 12.26 -16.34 -4.30
CA ASP A 152 11.01 -15.61 -4.21
C ASP A 152 11.07 -14.64 -3.02
N VAL A 153 10.63 -13.40 -3.26
CA VAL A 153 10.67 -12.31 -2.29
C VAL A 153 9.40 -11.47 -2.39
N LEU A 154 8.93 -10.95 -1.26
CA LEU A 154 8.01 -9.82 -1.22
C LEU A 154 8.83 -8.54 -1.30
N GLU A 155 8.41 -7.60 -2.14
CA GLU A 155 8.98 -6.26 -2.20
C GLU A 155 8.16 -5.32 -1.31
N VAL A 156 8.82 -4.74 -0.31
CA VAL A 156 8.16 -3.88 0.68
C VAL A 156 8.81 -2.50 0.63
N ASP A 157 8.00 -1.47 0.38
CA ASP A 157 8.44 -0.08 0.30
C ASP A 157 7.88 0.71 1.48
N ILE A 158 8.73 1.19 2.39
CA ILE A 158 8.34 2.04 3.52
C ILE A 158 8.72 3.48 3.21
N SER A 159 7.71 4.33 3.02
CA SER A 159 7.86 5.76 2.74
C SER A 159 7.92 6.57 4.03
N PHE A 160 8.82 7.55 4.10
CA PHE A 160 8.98 8.45 5.24
C PHE A 160 8.57 9.88 4.86
N ARG A 161 8.27 10.72 5.86
CA ARG A 161 7.90 12.14 5.66
C ARG A 161 6.72 12.30 4.70
N GLU A 162 5.72 11.47 4.90
CA GLU A 162 4.40 11.61 4.31
C GLU A 162 3.43 12.03 5.40
N PRO A 163 2.56 13.03 5.15
CA PRO A 163 1.46 13.30 6.07
C PRO A 163 0.57 12.06 6.19
N VAL A 164 0.38 11.62 7.43
CA VAL A 164 -0.52 10.55 7.81
C VAL A 164 -1.72 11.20 8.49
N GLY A 165 -2.89 11.12 7.85
CA GLY A 165 -4.14 11.59 8.41
C GLY A 165 -4.77 10.56 9.35
N ALA A 166 -5.93 10.05 8.96
CA ALA A 166 -6.66 9.04 9.69
C ALA A 166 -6.15 7.62 9.36
N ILE A 167 -5.87 6.86 10.41
CA ILE A 167 -5.47 5.46 10.40
C ILE A 167 -6.62 4.60 10.94
N GLN A 168 -6.74 3.39 10.39
CA GLN A 168 -7.61 2.33 10.88
C GLN A 168 -6.80 1.10 11.31
N LEU A 169 -7.31 0.36 12.28
CA LEU A 169 -6.83 -0.97 12.65
C LEU A 169 -7.57 -2.02 11.83
N VAL A 170 -6.85 -2.71 10.96
CA VAL A 170 -7.36 -3.85 10.20
C VAL A 170 -7.12 -5.11 11.00
N GLN A 171 -8.18 -5.77 11.47
CA GLN A 171 -8.12 -7.07 12.14
C GLN A 171 -8.39 -8.19 11.14
N PHE A 172 -7.54 -9.22 11.15
CA PHE A 172 -7.72 -10.40 10.30
C PHE A 172 -8.62 -11.40 11.02
N ASP A 173 -9.78 -11.68 10.42
CA ASP A 173 -10.73 -12.64 10.97
C ASP A 173 -10.11 -14.04 11.04
N GLY A 174 -10.46 -14.79 12.09
CA GLY A 174 -10.00 -16.16 12.30
C GLY A 174 -8.52 -16.36 12.64
N SER A 175 -7.65 -15.37 12.41
CA SER A 175 -6.19 -15.55 12.49
C SER A 175 -5.51 -14.74 13.61
N GLY A 176 -6.26 -13.85 14.28
CA GLY A 176 -5.79 -13.03 15.42
C GLY A 176 -4.77 -11.95 15.04
N GLY A 177 -4.32 -11.93 13.78
CA GLY A 177 -3.44 -10.93 13.23
C GLY A 177 -4.12 -9.58 13.06
N SER A 178 -3.32 -8.52 13.00
CA SER A 178 -3.81 -7.19 12.66
C SER A 178 -2.70 -6.34 12.05
N VAL A 179 -3.08 -5.30 11.32
CA VAL A 179 -2.16 -4.30 10.80
C VAL A 179 -2.84 -2.93 10.81
N ARG A 180 -2.09 -1.87 11.09
CA ARG A 180 -2.62 -0.51 10.92
C ARG A 180 -2.48 -0.07 9.47
N ALA A 181 -3.48 0.62 8.95
CA ALA A 181 -3.52 1.03 7.56
C ALA A 181 -4.12 2.43 7.39
N TYR A 182 -3.91 3.03 6.22
CA TYR A 182 -4.66 4.21 5.82
C TYR A 182 -6.16 3.95 5.91
N SER A 183 -6.89 4.93 6.46
CA SER A 183 -8.35 5.00 6.30
C SER A 183 -8.74 5.16 4.83
N LEU A 184 -10.03 5.02 4.53
CA LEU A 184 -10.56 5.28 3.19
C LEU A 184 -10.19 6.68 2.69
N PHE A 185 -10.27 7.70 3.55
CA PHE A 185 -9.97 9.09 3.18
C PHE A 185 -8.50 9.29 2.85
N ASP A 186 -7.59 8.74 3.66
CA ASP A 186 -6.15 8.82 3.38
C ASP A 186 -5.78 8.08 2.10
N LEU A 187 -6.42 6.94 1.83
CA LEU A 187 -6.20 6.19 0.60
C LEU A 187 -6.66 6.96 -0.63
N ILE A 188 -7.88 7.51 -0.63
CA ILE A 188 -8.40 8.32 -1.74
C ILE A 188 -7.55 9.58 -1.93
N ALA A 189 -7.24 10.30 -0.85
CA ALA A 189 -6.41 11.51 -0.91
C ALA A 189 -5.01 11.23 -1.44
N GLU A 190 -4.39 10.12 -1.05
CA GLU A 190 -3.07 9.72 -1.54
C GLU A 190 -3.08 9.45 -3.06
N LYS A 191 -4.11 8.77 -3.56
CA LYS A 191 -4.28 8.48 -5.00
C LYS A 191 -4.53 9.75 -5.82
N LEU A 192 -5.39 10.64 -5.34
CA LEU A 192 -5.61 11.95 -5.97
C LEU A 192 -4.33 12.78 -6.00
N ARG A 193 -3.64 12.90 -4.86
CA ARG A 193 -2.35 13.58 -4.77
C ARG A 193 -1.29 12.95 -5.70
N ALA A 194 -1.29 11.62 -5.84
CA ALA A 194 -0.39 10.89 -6.72
C ALA A 194 -0.62 11.21 -8.20
N LEU A 195 -1.88 11.33 -8.62
CA LEU A 195 -2.26 11.78 -9.96
C LEU A 195 -1.79 13.21 -10.21
N LEU A 196 -2.03 14.12 -9.27
CA LEU A 196 -1.63 15.53 -9.41
C LEU A 196 -0.10 15.73 -9.42
N GLN A 197 0.66 14.84 -8.82
CA GLN A 197 2.13 14.90 -8.81
C GLN A 197 2.78 14.24 -10.03
N GLN A 198 2.05 13.45 -10.81
CA GLN A 198 2.63 12.50 -11.76
C GLN A 198 3.49 13.17 -12.84
N GLU A 199 3.13 14.40 -13.25
CA GLU A 199 3.89 15.18 -14.24
C GLU A 199 5.30 15.51 -13.74
N VAL A 200 5.41 16.13 -12.56
CA VAL A 200 6.70 16.53 -11.96
C VAL A 200 7.60 15.32 -11.67
N ARG A 201 7.00 14.15 -11.42
CA ARG A 201 7.73 12.89 -11.15
C ARG A 201 8.01 12.07 -12.40
N ASN A 202 7.52 12.50 -13.55
CA ASN A 202 7.52 11.75 -14.81
C ASN A 202 7.01 10.31 -14.63
N ARG A 203 5.80 10.16 -14.10
CA ARG A 203 5.15 8.88 -13.86
C ARG A 203 3.83 8.77 -14.62
N TYR A 204 3.39 7.54 -14.83
CA TYR A 204 2.05 7.17 -15.27
C TYR A 204 1.33 6.52 -14.10
N ARG A 205 0.04 6.83 -13.96
CA ARG A 205 -0.75 6.48 -12.76
C ARG A 205 -2.10 5.86 -13.11
N ARG A 206 -2.13 5.02 -14.15
CA ARG A 206 -3.35 4.29 -14.58
C ARG A 206 -4.05 3.56 -13.43
N GLN A 207 -3.30 2.89 -12.56
CA GLN A 207 -3.86 2.13 -11.43
C GLN A 207 -4.62 3.05 -10.45
N ASP A 208 -4.19 4.31 -10.29
CA ASP A 208 -4.83 5.24 -9.37
C ASP A 208 -6.23 5.64 -9.86
N ILE A 209 -6.46 5.79 -11.17
CA ILE A 209 -7.81 6.04 -11.72
C ILE A 209 -8.71 4.82 -11.53
N TYR A 210 -8.22 3.61 -11.84
CA TYR A 210 -8.98 2.38 -11.63
C TYR A 210 -9.38 2.20 -10.16
N ASP A 211 -8.40 2.34 -9.26
CA ASP A 211 -8.63 2.15 -7.83
C ASP A 211 -9.59 3.22 -7.27
N LEU A 212 -9.46 4.47 -7.70
CA LEU A 212 -10.39 5.54 -7.30
C LEU A 212 -11.81 5.25 -7.79
N ASP A 213 -11.99 4.88 -9.05
CA ASP A 213 -13.30 4.55 -9.61
C ASP A 213 -13.96 3.37 -8.87
N ALA A 214 -13.19 2.33 -8.55
CA ALA A 214 -13.65 1.19 -7.78
C ALA A 214 -14.08 1.55 -6.36
N LEU A 215 -13.35 2.45 -5.68
CA LEU A 215 -13.74 2.95 -4.36
C LEU A 215 -15.01 3.80 -4.43
N LEU A 216 -15.07 4.74 -5.37
CA LEU A 216 -16.20 5.67 -5.52
C LEU A 216 -17.49 4.98 -5.97
N SER A 217 -17.38 3.84 -6.64
CA SER A 217 -18.53 3.00 -7.01
C SER A 217 -19.13 2.24 -5.81
N ARG A 218 -18.41 2.17 -4.68
CA ARG A 218 -18.80 1.39 -3.49
C ARG A 218 -19.07 2.24 -2.26
N PHE A 219 -18.44 3.41 -2.17
CA PHE A 219 -18.51 4.29 -1.02
C PHE A 219 -18.99 5.66 -1.44
N GLU A 220 -20.20 6.01 -0.99
CA GLU A 220 -20.72 7.37 -1.12
C GLU A 220 -20.25 8.19 0.09
N LEU A 221 -19.68 9.37 -0.17
CA LEU A 221 -19.20 10.28 0.87
C LEU A 221 -20.18 11.43 1.05
N ASP A 222 -20.58 11.70 2.28
CA ASP A 222 -21.41 12.85 2.61
C ASP A 222 -20.60 14.17 2.53
N ASN A 223 -21.29 15.31 2.76
CA ASN A 223 -20.65 16.62 2.66
C ASN A 223 -19.54 16.86 3.70
N GLU A 224 -19.68 16.32 4.92
CA GLU A 224 -18.66 16.46 5.97
C GLU A 224 -17.46 15.55 5.67
N GLU A 225 -17.70 14.35 5.16
CA GLU A 225 -16.67 13.44 4.70
C GLU A 225 -15.89 14.00 3.51
N LYS A 226 -16.56 14.65 2.55
CA LYS A 226 -15.90 15.35 1.45
C LYS A 226 -15.05 16.53 1.93
N LYS A 227 -15.51 17.29 2.94
CA LYS A 227 -14.71 18.36 3.57
C LYS A 227 -13.45 17.79 4.22
N ARG A 228 -13.59 16.70 4.99
CA ARG A 228 -12.45 16.00 5.61
C ARG A 228 -11.48 15.50 4.56
N LEU A 229 -11.97 14.82 3.51
CA LEU A 229 -11.15 14.31 2.42
C LEU A 229 -10.38 15.45 1.72
N LEU A 230 -11.04 16.56 1.42
CA LEU A 230 -10.40 17.71 0.80
C LEU A 230 -9.29 18.29 1.70
N ALA A 231 -9.52 18.42 3.01
CA ALA A 231 -8.50 18.86 3.95
C ALA A 231 -7.28 17.91 3.96
N THR A 232 -7.51 16.59 4.02
CA THR A 232 -6.43 15.58 3.93
C THR A 232 -5.67 15.66 2.60
N LEU A 233 -6.38 15.85 1.49
CA LEU A 233 -5.77 16.02 0.17
C LEU A 233 -4.89 17.27 0.11
N LEU A 234 -5.36 18.41 0.61
CA LEU A 234 -4.61 19.66 0.64
C LEU A 234 -3.33 19.53 1.45
N GLU A 235 -3.38 18.88 2.62
CA GLU A 235 -2.20 18.61 3.45
C GLU A 235 -1.17 17.74 2.72
N LYS A 236 -1.63 16.63 2.12
CA LYS A 236 -0.81 15.72 1.32
C LYS A 236 -0.19 16.41 0.11
N CYS A 237 -0.92 17.29 -0.56
CA CYS A 237 -0.44 18.11 -1.67
C CYS A 237 0.59 19.14 -1.22
N ALA A 238 0.35 19.85 -0.12
CA ALA A 238 1.26 20.85 0.44
C ALA A 238 2.61 20.23 0.81
N ALA A 239 2.62 19.03 1.40
CA ALA A 239 3.84 18.27 1.70
C ALA A 239 4.64 17.84 0.46
N ARG A 240 4.06 17.98 -0.73
CA ARG A 240 4.72 17.74 -2.02
C ARG A 240 4.78 19.00 -2.90
N LYS A 241 4.51 20.17 -2.32
CA LYS A 241 4.55 21.49 -2.99
C LYS A 241 3.61 21.57 -4.20
N ILE A 242 2.44 20.95 -4.06
CA ILE A 242 1.35 20.99 -5.04
C ILE A 242 0.26 21.89 -4.46
N THR A 243 -0.25 22.81 -5.27
CA THR A 243 -1.40 23.65 -4.93
C THR A 243 -2.54 23.26 -5.84
N PRO A 244 -3.40 22.31 -5.42
CA PRO A 244 -4.50 21.84 -6.24
C PRO A 244 -5.70 22.79 -6.15
N ASP A 245 -6.47 22.82 -7.23
CA ASP A 245 -7.77 23.47 -7.34
C ASP A 245 -8.80 22.51 -7.96
N ALA A 246 -10.05 22.96 -8.09
CA ALA A 246 -11.15 22.16 -8.63
C ALA A 246 -10.94 21.69 -10.09
N ALA A 247 -10.05 22.33 -10.85
CA ALA A 247 -9.78 22.01 -12.26
C ALA A 247 -8.48 21.20 -12.45
N SER A 248 -7.69 21.02 -11.40
CA SER A 248 -6.33 20.45 -11.48
C SER A 248 -6.31 19.02 -12.01
N LEU A 249 -7.30 18.19 -11.68
CA LEU A 249 -7.38 16.81 -12.17
C LEU A 249 -7.69 16.74 -13.68
N SER A 250 -8.43 17.73 -14.20
CA SER A 250 -8.84 17.78 -15.61
C SER A 250 -7.81 18.43 -16.53
N GLN A 251 -6.61 18.73 -16.03
CA GLN A 251 -5.54 19.27 -16.85
C GLN A 251 -5.11 18.24 -17.91
N PRO A 252 -4.96 18.62 -19.20
CA PRO A 252 -4.72 17.67 -20.29
C PRO A 252 -3.54 16.70 -20.06
N GLU A 253 -2.44 17.18 -19.47
CA GLU A 253 -1.27 16.34 -19.20
C GLU A 253 -1.52 15.33 -18.07
N ILE A 254 -2.34 15.67 -17.08
CA ILE A 254 -2.75 14.75 -16.01
C ILE A 254 -3.61 13.62 -16.60
N ILE A 255 -4.58 13.97 -17.46
CA ILE A 255 -5.42 12.99 -18.15
C ILE A 255 -4.56 12.08 -19.03
N ARG A 256 -3.68 12.65 -19.85
CA ARG A 256 -2.82 11.89 -20.76
C ARG A 256 -1.96 10.88 -20.01
N ARG A 257 -1.31 11.29 -18.92
CA ARG A 257 -0.45 10.40 -18.11
C ARG A 257 -1.23 9.36 -17.30
N ALA A 258 -2.46 9.67 -16.91
CA ALA A 258 -3.33 8.72 -16.25
C ALA A 258 -3.88 7.67 -17.23
N LYS A 259 -4.09 8.04 -18.51
CA LYS A 259 -4.51 7.14 -19.59
C LYS A 259 -3.36 6.30 -20.16
N GLU A 260 -2.13 6.81 -20.06
CA GLU A 260 -0.96 6.11 -20.57
C GLU A 260 -0.84 4.72 -19.95
N GLU A 261 -0.56 3.72 -20.80
CA GLU A 261 -0.50 2.30 -20.43
C GLU A 261 -1.81 1.70 -19.87
N TRP A 262 -2.97 2.36 -20.00
CA TRP A 262 -4.24 1.85 -19.43
C TRP A 262 -4.51 0.38 -19.75
N GLU A 263 -4.32 -0.02 -21.02
CA GLU A 263 -4.50 -1.39 -21.49
C GLU A 263 -3.63 -2.43 -20.77
N THR A 264 -2.48 -2.03 -20.21
CA THR A 264 -1.63 -2.95 -19.47
C THR A 264 -2.21 -3.34 -18.12
N LEU A 265 -3.30 -2.69 -17.67
CA LEU A 265 -4.10 -3.17 -16.54
C LEU A 265 -4.63 -4.59 -16.79
N GLY A 266 -4.78 -5.04 -18.04
CA GLY A 266 -5.19 -6.41 -18.35
C GLY A 266 -4.22 -7.50 -17.86
N LEU A 267 -3.02 -7.13 -17.40
CA LEU A 267 -2.10 -8.03 -16.69
C LEU A 267 -2.47 -8.20 -15.20
N GLU A 268 -3.26 -7.27 -14.66
CA GLU A 268 -3.62 -7.17 -13.25
C GLU A 268 -5.10 -7.43 -12.99
N ILE A 269 -5.98 -7.25 -13.99
CA ILE A 269 -7.43 -7.48 -13.91
C ILE A 269 -7.92 -8.27 -15.13
N GLU A 270 -9.02 -8.99 -14.96
CA GLU A 270 -9.60 -9.83 -16.01
C GLU A 270 -10.20 -9.01 -17.16
N GLU A 271 -10.93 -7.94 -16.84
CA GLU A 271 -11.58 -7.06 -17.80
C GLU A 271 -11.18 -5.62 -17.52
N VAL A 272 -10.57 -4.96 -18.51
CA VAL A 272 -10.15 -3.56 -18.42
C VAL A 272 -11.34 -2.66 -18.78
N PRO A 273 -11.85 -1.83 -17.84
CA PRO A 273 -12.97 -0.95 -18.13
C PRO A 273 -12.54 0.21 -19.04
N ASP A 274 -13.51 0.91 -19.64
CA ASP A 274 -13.24 2.10 -20.43
C ASP A 274 -12.62 3.22 -19.58
N PHE A 275 -11.47 3.73 -20.03
CA PHE A 275 -10.76 4.78 -19.30
C PHE A 275 -11.59 6.06 -19.18
N ASP A 276 -12.24 6.50 -20.26
CA ASP A 276 -12.90 7.80 -20.30
C ASP A 276 -14.14 7.78 -19.38
N GLU A 277 -14.83 6.64 -19.26
CA GLU A 277 -15.89 6.42 -18.28
C GLU A 277 -15.39 6.46 -16.83
N CYS A 278 -14.34 5.69 -16.49
CA CYS A 278 -13.74 5.69 -15.16
C CYS A 278 -13.23 7.09 -14.78
N PHE A 279 -12.48 7.74 -15.68
CA PHE A 279 -11.96 9.07 -15.45
C PHE A 279 -13.08 10.09 -15.24
N SER A 280 -14.15 10.02 -16.03
CA SER A 280 -15.29 10.95 -15.90
C SER A 280 -15.95 10.88 -14.51
N ARG A 281 -16.09 9.68 -13.93
CA ARG A 281 -16.63 9.51 -12.57
C ARG A 281 -15.68 10.06 -11.51
N VAL A 282 -14.37 9.78 -11.63
CA VAL A 282 -13.35 10.29 -10.71
C VAL A 282 -13.25 11.82 -10.79
N ASP A 283 -13.25 12.40 -11.98
CA ASP A 283 -13.20 13.85 -12.20
C ASP A 283 -14.45 14.56 -11.67
N ALA A 284 -15.64 14.00 -11.93
CA ALA A 284 -16.88 14.51 -11.38
C ALA A 284 -16.87 14.50 -9.84
N PHE A 285 -16.39 13.42 -9.23
CA PHE A 285 -16.22 13.35 -7.78
C PHE A 285 -15.24 14.41 -7.27
N TYR A 286 -14.05 14.53 -7.88
CA TYR A 286 -13.03 15.50 -7.50
C TYR A 286 -13.56 16.94 -7.56
N ARG A 287 -14.27 17.30 -8.64
CA ARG A 287 -14.92 18.61 -8.80
C ARG A 287 -16.03 18.86 -7.79
N SER A 288 -16.67 17.80 -7.28
CA SER A 288 -17.73 17.88 -6.27
C SER A 288 -17.23 18.11 -4.85
N LEU A 289 -15.91 18.05 -4.62
CA LEU A 289 -15.32 18.41 -3.34
C LEU A 289 -15.58 19.90 -3.04
N PRO A 290 -15.69 20.30 -1.76
CA PRO A 290 -16.03 21.66 -1.36
C PRO A 290 -14.82 22.60 -1.48
N TRP A 291 -14.32 22.78 -2.70
CA TRP A 291 -13.24 23.71 -3.02
C TRP A 291 -13.62 25.13 -2.60
N GLU A 292 -12.67 25.84 -1.99
CA GLU A 292 -12.86 27.27 -1.77
C GLU A 292 -13.01 27.96 -3.13
N SER A 293 -14.06 28.77 -3.27
CA SER A 293 -14.26 29.57 -4.48
C SER A 293 -13.04 30.50 -4.63
N SER A 294 -12.27 30.28 -5.70
CA SER A 294 -11.14 31.13 -6.07
C SER A 294 -11.56 32.57 -6.34
#